data_AF-A0A7R8ZGH4-F1
#
_entry.id   AF-A0A7R8ZGH4-F1
#
_cell.length_a   1.000
_cell.length_b   1.000
_cell.length_c   1.000
_cell.angle_alpha   90.00
_cell.angle_beta   90.00
_cell.angle_gamma   90.00
#
_symmetry.space_group_name_H-M   'P 1'
#
loop_
_entity.id
_entity.type
_entity.pdbx_description
1 polymer ?
#
loop_
_entity_poly.entity_id
_entity_poly.type
_entity_poly.pdbx_seq_one_letter_code
_entity_poly.pdbx_strand_id
1 'polypeptide(L)' 'MGAYLCIASNGVPPSISKRVLLRVQFPPMLTIPNQLEGAYLGQDVSLECHSEAYPTSINYWTTERGDMIVSGE' A
#
# COMPACT_ATOMS: atom_id res chain seq x y z
N MET A 1 -0.46 -6.73 -8.69
CA MET A 1 -1.81 -6.84 -9.29
C MET A 1 -1.71 -6.66 -10.79
N GLY A 2 -2.59 -7.25 -11.60
CA GLY A 2 -2.44 -7.15 -13.06
C GLY A 2 -3.71 -7.40 -13.86
N ALA A 3 -3.72 -6.87 -15.08
CA ALA A 3 -4.73 -7.15 -16.08
C ALA A 3 -4.21 -8.21 -17.05
N TYR A 4 -4.98 -9.27 -17.26
CA TYR A 4 -4.71 -10.33 -18.22
C TYR A 4 -5.67 -10.23 -19.40
N LEU A 5 -5.24 -10.67 -20.56
CA LEU A 5 -6.08 -10.76 -21.76
C LEU A 5 -6.27 -12.24 -22.12
N CYS A 6 -7.52 -12.67 -22.18
CA CYS A 6 -7.91 -13.92 -22.83
C CYS A 6 -8.19 -13.60 -24.30
N ILE A 7 -7.45 -14.20 -25.22
CA ILE A 7 -7.58 -13.99 -26.68
C ILE A 7 -8.07 -15.29 -27.31
N ALA A 8 -9.14 -15.23 -28.09
CA ALA A 8 -9.65 -16.36 -28.86
C ALA A 8 -9.48 -16.07 -30.35
N SER A 9 -8.85 -17.02 -31.06
CA SER A 9 -8.59 -16.95 -32.49
C SER A 9 -8.77 -18.33 -33.10
N ASN A 10 -9.44 -18.40 -34.26
CA ASN A 10 -9.62 -19.63 -35.05
C ASN A 10 -9.02 -19.49 -36.47
N GLY A 11 -8.15 -18.50 -36.69
CA GLY A 11 -7.52 -18.24 -37.99
C GLY A 11 -8.37 -17.44 -38.98
N VAL A 12 -9.64 -17.13 -38.67
CA VAL A 12 -10.50 -16.25 -39.48
C VAL A 12 -10.63 -14.89 -38.79
N PRO A 13 -10.19 -13.78 -39.40
CA PRO A 13 -10.28 -12.45 -38.79
C PRO A 13 -11.74 -11.99 -38.58
N PRO A 14 -12.04 -11.22 -37.51
CA PRO A 14 -11.13 -10.77 -36.44
C PRO A 14 -11.11 -11.68 -35.21
N SER A 15 -9.94 -11.80 -34.58
CA SER A 15 -9.83 -12.39 -33.24
C SER A 15 -10.50 -11.51 -32.19
N ILE A 16 -11.03 -12.12 -31.14
CA ILE A 16 -11.63 -11.41 -30.00
C ILE A 16 -10.76 -11.52 -28.76
N SER A 17 -10.86 -10.54 -27.86
CA SER A 17 -10.19 -10.61 -26.57
C SER A 17 -11.05 -10.07 -25.43
N LYS A 18 -10.81 -10.58 -24.22
CA LYS A 18 -11.43 -10.12 -22.98
C LYS A 18 -10.38 -9.82 -21.93
N ARG A 19 -10.47 -8.64 -21.33
CA ARG A 19 -9.64 -8.24 -20.19
C ARG A 19 -10.20 -8.81 -18.88
N VAL A 20 -9.35 -9.47 -18.11
CA VAL A 20 -9.66 -10.05 -16.79
C VAL A 20 -8.69 -9.44 -15.77
N LEU A 21 -9.22 -8.87 -14.69
CA LEU A 21 -8.39 -8.28 -13.63
C LEU A 21 -8.12 -9.33 -12.55
N LEU A 22 -6.84 -9.62 -12.30
CA LEU A 22 -6.41 -10.46 -11.18
C LEU A 22 -6.03 -9.56 -10.00
N ARG A 23 -6.80 -9.68 -8.92
CA ARG A 23 -6.57 -9.00 -7.65
C ARG A 23 -6.07 -10.01 -6.62
N VAL A 24 -4.94 -9.72 -6.01
CA VAL A 24 -4.36 -10.52 -4.91
C VAL A 24 -4.58 -9.72 -3.63
N GLN A 25 -5.26 -10.31 -2.66
CA GLN A 25 -5.45 -9.73 -1.33
C GLN A 25 -4.34 -10.22 -0.40
N PHE A 26 -3.81 -9.33 0.42
CA PHE A 26 -2.76 -9.62 1.38
C PHE A 26 -2.83 -8.63 2.55
N PRO A 27 -2.43 -9.05 3.76
CA PRO A 27 -2.45 -8.18 4.93
C PRO A 27 -1.45 -7.02 4.79
N PRO A 28 -1.64 -5.91 5.52
CA PRO A 28 -0.67 -4.82 5.53
C PRO A 28 0.72 -5.27 6.02
N MET A 29 1.75 -4.86 5.30
CA MET A 29 3.16 -5.03 5.68
C MET A 29 3.81 -3.66 5.80
N LEU A 30 4.59 -3.46 6.86
CA LEU A 30 5.24 -2.19 7.18
C LEU A 30 6.75 -2.28 6.99
N THR A 31 7.31 -1.29 6.31
CA THR A 31 8.76 -1.07 6.21
C THR A 31 9.07 0.29 6.82
N ILE A 32 9.95 0.32 7.81
CA ILE A 32 10.36 1.53 8.51
C ILE A 32 11.82 1.79 8.14
N PRO A 33 12.12 2.85 7.35
CA PRO A 33 13.49 3.15 6.93
C PRO A 33 14.44 3.38 8.12
N ASN A 34 13.98 4.16 9.10
CA ASN A 34 14.73 4.51 10.29
C ASN A 34 13.94 4.11 11.55
N GLN A 35 14.42 3.10 12.25
CA GLN A 35 13.78 2.61 13.49
C GLN A 35 14.18 3.41 14.73
N LEU A 36 15.20 4.25 14.62
CA LEU A 36 15.69 5.10 15.70
C LEU A 36 16.02 6.48 15.14
N GLU A 37 15.32 7.48 15.64
CA GLU A 37 15.52 8.88 15.27
C GLU A 37 15.99 9.66 16.50
N GLY A 38 17.09 10.41 16.35
CA GLY A 38 17.60 11.31 17.37
C GLY A 38 17.24 12.74 17.06
N ALA A 39 16.81 13.50 18.07
CA ALA A 39 16.43 14.91 17.93
C ALA A 39 16.95 15.75 19.10
N TYR A 40 17.32 17.00 18.84
CA TYR A 40 17.55 17.98 19.89
C TYR A 40 16.23 18.59 20.40
N LEU A 41 16.25 19.17 21.60
CA LEU A 41 15.11 19.90 22.13
C LEU A 41 14.75 21.09 21.21
N GLY A 42 13.49 21.16 20.80
CA GLY A 42 12.98 22.19 19.89
C GLY A 42 13.28 21.94 18.41
N GLN A 43 13.88 20.80 18.06
CA GLN A 43 14.08 20.40 16.66
C GLN A 43 12.84 19.67 16.13
N ASP A 44 12.40 20.05 14.93
CA ASP A 44 11.37 19.33 14.20
C ASP A 44 11.94 18.03 13.60
N VAL A 45 11.18 16.95 13.72
CA VAL A 45 11.50 15.65 13.13
C VAL A 45 10.31 15.08 12.37
N SER A 46 10.61 14.31 11.33
CA SER A 46 9.61 13.57 10.55
C SER A 46 9.84 12.09 10.74
N LEU A 47 8.79 11.37 11.13
CA LEU A 47 8.79 9.91 11.17
C LEU A 47 8.12 9.39 9.89
N GLU A 48 8.69 8.34 9.31
CA GLU A 48 8.19 7.77 8.06
C GLU A 48 8.04 6.25 8.16
N CYS A 49 6.96 5.74 7.56
CA CYS A 49 6.73 4.32 7.37
C CYS A 49 6.05 4.07 6.03
N HIS A 50 6.46 2.99 5.37
CA HIS A 50 5.86 2.54 4.12
C HIS A 50 4.95 1.35 4.40
N SER A 51 3.69 1.42 3.95
CA SER A 51 2.73 0.32 4.06
C SER A 51 2.41 -0.27 2.70
N GLU A 52 2.51 -1.58 2.56
CA GLU A 52 2.00 -2.31 1.40
C GLU A 52 0.81 -3.17 1.82
N ALA A 53 -0.36 -2.96 1.22
CA ALA A 53 -1.58 -3.70 1.54
C ALA A 53 -2.52 -3.77 0.34
N TYR A 54 -3.32 -4.84 0.24
CA TYR A 54 -4.52 -4.84 -0.59
C TYR A 54 -5.68 -5.63 0.04
N PRO A 55 -6.88 -5.02 0.19
CA PRO A 55 -7.26 -3.65 -0.16
C PRO A 55 -6.46 -2.57 0.60
N THR A 56 -6.55 -1.32 0.16
CA THR A 56 -5.84 -0.19 0.79
C THR A 56 -6.10 -0.17 2.30
N SER A 57 -5.04 -0.07 3.10
CA SER A 57 -5.12 -0.05 4.55
C SER A 57 -5.48 1.33 5.10
N ILE A 58 -5.98 1.34 6.34
CA ILE A 58 -6.10 2.56 7.15
C ILE A 58 -4.83 2.65 7.99
N ASN A 59 -4.09 3.74 7.83
CA ASN A 59 -2.80 3.95 8.50
C ASN A 59 -2.92 5.13 9.48
N TYR A 60 -2.37 4.97 10.68
CA TYR A 60 -2.37 5.98 11.74
C TYR A 60 -1.17 5.79 12.65
N TRP A 61 -0.80 6.84 13.38
CA TRP A 61 0.28 6.80 14.36
C TRP A 61 -0.27 6.50 15.75
N THR A 62 0.52 5.79 16.56
CA THR A 62 0.18 5.50 17.95
C THR A 62 1.33 5.85 18.87
N THR A 63 1.00 6.18 20.12
CA THR A 63 2.00 6.22 21.21
C THR A 63 2.39 4.79 21.63
N GLU A 64 3.42 4.67 22.46
CA GLU A 64 3.80 3.38 23.07
C GLU A 64 2.65 2.72 23.86
N ARG A 65 1.71 3.52 24.37
CA ARG A 65 0.54 3.05 25.13
C ARG A 65 -0.60 2.54 24.22
N GLY A 66 -0.47 2.72 22.90
CA GLY A 66 -1.50 2.35 21.93
C GLY A 66 -2.54 3.45 21.67
N ASP A 67 -2.39 4.63 22.28
CA ASP A 67 -3.28 5.76 22.01
C ASP A 67 -3.02 6.30 20.60
N MET A 68 -4.10 6.50 19.83
CA MET A 68 -4.01 7.06 18.48
C MET A 68 -3.60 8.53 18.54
N ILE A 69 -2.56 8.91 17.78
CA ILE A 69 -2.15 10.30 17.61
C ILE A 69 -3.05 10.92 16.55
N VAL A 70 -3.95 11.79 17.00
CA VAL A 70 -4.80 12.60 16.13
C VAL A 70 -4.09 13.92 15.89
N SER A 71 -3.90 14.32 14.63
CA SER A 71 -3.44 15.67 14.31
C SER A 71 -4.48 16.67 14.85
N GLY A 72 -4.09 17.48 15.84
CA GLY A 72 -4.91 18.60 16.30
C GLY A 72 -5.09 19.63 15.18
N GLU A 73 -6.22 20.33 15.21
CA GLU A 73 -6.39 21.58 14.44
C GLU A 73 -5.35 22.64 14.87
#